data_AF-L5KS53-F1
#
_entry.id   AF-L5KS53-F1
#
_cell.length_a   1.000
_cell.length_b   1.000
_cell.length_c   1.000
_cell.angle_alpha   90.00
_cell.angle_beta   90.00
_cell.angle_gamma   90.00
#
_symmetry.space_group_name_H-M   'P 1'
#
loop_
_entity.id
_entity.type
_entity.pdbx_description
1 polymer ?
#
loop_
_entity_poly.entity_id
_entity_poly.type
_entity_poly.pdbx_seq_one_letter_code
_entity_poly.pdbx_strand_id
1 'polypeptide(L)'
;MEEPPLRDGEEEDEEEGDEAGPEGALGKSPFQLTAEDVYDISYVVGRELMALGSDPRVTQLQFKIVRVLEMLETLVNEGSLAAEELRMERDNLRREVDALRGGRGTASPEVSARRAGGDPGPSGAGPAGVQLAGPKLNGS
;
A
#
# COMPACT_ATOMS: atom_id res chain seq x y z
N MET A 1 10.41 44.18 55.82
CA MET A 1 10.40 42.72 55.57
C MET A 1 9.90 42.58 54.15
N GLU A 2 10.80 42.39 53.20
CA GLU A 2 10.44 41.90 51.86
C GLU A 2 10.61 40.39 51.89
N GLU A 3 9.51 39.69 51.62
CA GLU A 3 9.46 38.23 51.47
C GLU A 3 10.08 37.85 50.11
N PRO A 4 10.98 36.85 50.04
CA PRO A 4 11.48 36.37 48.75
C PRO A 4 10.37 35.62 48.01
N PRO A 5 10.31 35.66 46.66
CA PRO A 5 9.29 34.93 45.94
C PRO A 5 9.51 33.42 46.10
N LEU A 6 8.40 32.74 46.36
CA LEU A 6 8.28 31.28 46.40
C LEU A 6 8.71 30.73 45.04
N ARG A 7 9.71 29.83 45.07
CA ARG A 7 10.09 28.97 43.94
C ARG A 7 8.98 27.94 43.77
N ASP A 8 7.86 28.36 43.18
CA ASP A 8 6.79 27.47 42.76
C ASP A 8 7.12 26.92 41.37
N GLY A 9 7.12 25.58 41.26
CA GLY A 9 7.30 24.88 40.01
C GLY A 9 8.67 24.24 39.84
N GLU A 10 9.12 23.47 40.83
CA GLU A 10 9.70 22.17 40.45
C GLU A 10 8.51 21.40 39.88
N GLU A 11 8.26 21.57 38.57
CA GLU A 11 7.61 20.51 37.82
C GLU A 11 8.58 19.34 37.98
N GLU A 12 8.24 18.47 38.93
CA GLU A 12 8.55 17.06 38.85
C GLU A 12 7.98 16.63 37.49
N ASP A 13 8.73 16.90 36.42
CA ASP A 13 8.63 16.17 35.17
C ASP A 13 8.81 14.73 35.61
N GLU A 14 7.66 14.06 35.72
CA GLU A 14 7.52 12.64 35.92
C GLU A 14 8.60 12.00 35.04
N GLU A 15 9.54 11.31 35.67
CA GLU A 15 10.45 10.41 34.97
C GLU A 15 9.56 9.37 34.26
N GLU A 16 9.06 9.71 33.06
CA GLU A 16 8.74 8.74 32.02
C GLU A 16 10.07 8.04 31.75
N GLY A 17 10.29 6.96 32.49
CA GLY A 17 11.52 6.20 32.49
C GLY A 17 11.89 5.76 31.09
N ASP A 18 12.83 6.49 30.50
CA ASP A 18 13.86 6.03 29.57
C ASP A 18 13.41 5.11 28.41
N GLU A 19 12.20 5.29 27.87
CA GLU A 19 11.77 4.62 26.61
C GLU A 19 12.41 5.26 25.36
N ALA A 20 13.16 6.34 25.55
CA ALA A 20 13.92 7.04 24.50
C ALA A 20 15.27 6.40 24.18
N GLY A 21 15.74 5.46 25.01
CA GLY A 21 16.99 4.74 24.79
C GLY A 21 16.84 3.53 23.86
N PRO A 22 17.96 2.97 23.35
CA PRO A 22 17.94 1.78 22.48
C PRO A 22 17.36 0.53 23.18
N GLU A 23 17.17 0.58 24.50
CA GLU A 23 16.52 -0.46 25.29
C GLU A 23 14.99 -0.51 25.07
N GLY A 24 14.37 0.61 24.65
CA GLY A 24 12.95 0.68 24.32
C GLY A 24 12.54 -0.27 23.18
N ALA A 25 13.46 -0.57 22.27
CA ALA A 25 13.23 -1.51 21.17
C ALA A 25 12.84 -2.93 21.65
N LEU A 26 13.33 -3.36 22.82
CA LEU A 26 13.00 -4.67 23.41
C LEU A 26 11.56 -4.75 23.94
N GLY A 27 10.93 -3.61 24.24
CA GLY A 27 9.54 -3.52 24.71
C GLY A 27 8.50 -3.59 23.57
N LYS A 28 8.94 -3.42 22.31
CA LYS A 28 8.04 -3.38 21.15
C LYS A 28 7.46 -4.76 20.82
N SER A 29 6.26 -4.75 20.24
CA SER A 29 5.69 -5.96 19.63
C SER A 29 6.58 -6.45 18.48
N PRO A 30 6.84 -7.77 18.34
CA PRO A 30 7.67 -8.30 17.26
C PRO A 30 7.16 -7.93 15.85
N PHE A 31 5.85 -7.76 15.69
CA PHE A 31 5.23 -7.38 14.40
C PHE A 31 5.29 -5.88 14.10
N GLN A 32 5.78 -5.08 15.05
CA GLN A 32 5.95 -3.62 14.92
C GLN A 32 7.43 -3.22 14.89
N LEU A 33 8.34 -4.18 15.00
CA LEU A 33 9.77 -3.92 14.85
C LEU A 33 10.07 -3.37 13.46
N THR A 34 11.00 -2.43 13.45
CA THR A 34 11.65 -1.89 12.26
C THR A 34 13.09 -2.37 12.19
N ALA A 35 13.78 -2.16 11.06
CA ALA A 35 15.21 -2.48 10.97
C ALA A 35 16.05 -1.65 11.96
N GLU A 36 15.64 -0.40 12.24
CA GLU A 36 16.24 0.46 13.25
C GLU A 36 16.17 -0.16 14.64
N ASP A 37 15.01 -0.71 15.02
CA ASP A 37 14.84 -1.40 16.30
C ASP A 37 15.78 -2.60 16.44
N VAL A 38 16.01 -3.35 15.35
CA VAL A 38 16.95 -4.47 15.37
C VAL A 38 18.39 -3.99 15.55
N TYR A 39 18.76 -2.83 15.01
CA TYR A 39 20.07 -2.22 15.26
C TYR A 39 20.23 -1.73 16.70
N ASP A 40 19.20 -1.12 17.28
CA ASP A 40 19.20 -0.69 18.68
C ASP A 40 19.37 -1.89 19.63
N ILE A 41 18.62 -2.96 19.41
CA ILE A 41 18.78 -4.23 20.14
C ILE A 41 20.20 -4.77 19.96
N SER A 42 20.73 -4.76 18.73
CA SER A 42 22.08 -5.24 18.43
C SER A 42 23.15 -4.45 19.19
N TYR A 43 22.97 -3.13 19.34
CA TYR A 43 23.86 -2.28 20.10
C TYR A 43 23.84 -2.63 21.59
N VAL A 44 22.65 -2.71 22.21
CA VAL A 44 22.50 -3.05 23.64
C VAL A 44 23.13 -4.42 23.94
N VAL A 45 22.75 -5.44 23.16
CA VAL A 45 23.28 -6.80 23.30
C VAL A 45 24.79 -6.84 23.06
N GLY A 46 25.30 -6.08 22.10
CA GLY A 46 26.73 -5.97 21.83
C GLY A 46 27.52 -5.41 23.01
N ARG A 47 27.02 -4.37 23.68
CA ARG A 47 27.63 -3.82 24.89
C ARG A 47 27.64 -4.81 26.04
N GLU A 48 26.53 -5.51 26.27
CA GLU A 48 26.43 -6.50 27.36
C GLU A 48 27.39 -7.66 27.14
N LEU A 49 27.46 -8.19 25.92
CA LEU A 49 28.40 -9.25 25.57
C LEU A 49 29.87 -8.80 25.74
N MET A 50 30.17 -7.54 25.42
CA MET A 50 31.51 -6.97 25.63
C MET A 50 31.85 -6.84 27.12
N ALA A 51 30.87 -6.51 27.96
CA ALA A 51 31.04 -6.42 29.42
C ALA A 51 31.33 -7.77 30.08
N LEU A 52 30.94 -8.90 29.47
CA LEU A 52 31.26 -10.25 29.93
C LEU A 52 32.74 -10.64 29.71
N GLY A 53 33.51 -9.82 28.99
CA GLY A 53 34.94 -10.02 28.77
C GLY A 53 35.28 -11.03 27.66
N SER A 54 36.55 -11.46 27.63
CA SER A 54 37.14 -12.13 26.46
C SER A 54 37.15 -13.67 26.53
N ASP A 55 36.23 -14.30 27.27
CA ASP A 55 36.11 -15.77 27.26
C ASP A 55 35.78 -16.25 25.83
N PRO A 56 36.57 -17.17 25.22
CA PRO A 56 36.30 -17.66 23.87
C PRO A 56 34.87 -18.20 23.66
N ARG A 57 34.22 -18.70 24.72
CA ARG A 57 32.83 -19.15 24.67
C ARG A 57 31.85 -17.99 24.52
N VAL A 58 32.15 -16.84 25.13
CA VAL A 58 31.36 -15.60 24.96
C VAL A 58 31.51 -15.10 23.53
N THR A 59 32.73 -15.11 22.98
CA THR A 59 32.94 -14.73 21.56
C THR A 59 32.20 -15.66 20.60
N GLN A 60 32.21 -16.98 20.83
CA GLN A 60 31.42 -17.92 20.03
C GLN A 60 29.91 -17.67 20.16
N LEU A 61 29.44 -17.33 21.35
CA LEU A 61 28.04 -16.97 21.58
C LEU A 61 27.68 -15.67 20.86
N GLN A 62 28.55 -14.66 20.91
CA GLN A 62 28.39 -13.39 20.19
C GLN A 62 28.17 -13.62 18.70
N PHE A 63 28.98 -14.45 18.04
CA PHE A 63 28.77 -14.75 16.62
C PHE A 63 27.42 -15.44 16.33
N LYS A 64 26.96 -16.32 17.23
CA LYS A 64 25.63 -16.94 17.08
C LYS A 64 24.51 -15.91 17.25
N ILE A 65 24.67 -14.99 18.20
CA ILE A 65 23.72 -13.91 18.45
C ILE A 65 23.67 -12.94 17.26
N VAL A 66 24.82 -12.53 16.72
CA VAL A 66 24.90 -11.73 15.49
C VAL A 66 24.14 -12.42 14.37
N ARG A 67 24.34 -13.74 14.19
CA ARG A 67 23.61 -14.49 13.16
C ARG A 67 22.09 -14.48 13.37
N VAL A 68 21.63 -14.55 14.62
CA VAL A 68 20.19 -14.46 14.94
C VAL A 68 19.65 -13.05 14.64
N LEU A 69 20.39 -12.01 15.00
CA LEU A 69 20.01 -10.62 14.73
C LEU A 69 19.96 -10.31 13.23
N GLU A 70 20.90 -10.83 12.43
CA GLU A 70 20.86 -10.74 10.96
C GLU A 70 19.61 -11.41 10.36
N MET A 71 19.24 -12.59 10.88
CA MET A 71 18.03 -13.28 10.44
C MET A 71 16.77 -12.49 10.83
N LEU A 72 16.75 -11.91 12.04
CA LEU A 72 15.67 -11.06 12.49
C LEU A 72 15.53 -9.81 11.61
N GLU A 73 16.64 -9.11 11.33
CA GLU A 73 16.67 -7.94 10.45
C GLU A 73 16.09 -8.28 9.07
N THR A 74 16.51 -9.40 8.50
CA THR A 74 16.01 -9.86 7.19
C THR A 74 14.49 -10.09 7.24
N LEU A 75 13.98 -10.79 8.25
CA LEU A 75 12.54 -11.06 8.39
C LEU A 75 11.72 -9.77 8.59
N VAL A 76 12.21 -8.84 9.41
CA VAL A 76 11.57 -7.55 9.66
C VAL A 76 11.54 -6.72 8.37
N ASN A 77 12.65 -6.66 7.65
CA ASN A 77 12.77 -5.86 6.43
C ASN A 77 11.94 -6.43 5.28
N GLU A 78 12.09 -7.73 4.98
CA GLU A 78 11.31 -8.39 3.93
C GLU A 78 9.81 -8.40 4.24
N GLY A 79 9.44 -8.62 5.50
CA GLY A 79 8.05 -8.57 5.96
C GLY A 79 7.43 -7.18 5.77
N SER A 80 8.16 -6.12 6.09
CA SER A 80 7.72 -4.74 5.90
C SER A 80 7.51 -4.40 4.42
N LEU A 81 8.47 -4.76 3.57
CA LEU A 81 8.39 -4.53 2.11
C LEU A 81 7.23 -5.29 1.47
N ALA A 82 7.06 -6.58 1.80
CA ALA A 82 5.97 -7.39 1.27
C ALA A 82 4.59 -6.87 1.73
N ALA A 83 4.47 -6.45 2.99
CA ALA A 83 3.25 -5.85 3.50
C ALA A 83 2.90 -4.53 2.78
N GLU A 84 3.90 -3.72 2.48
CA GLU A 84 3.71 -2.45 1.78
C GLU A 84 3.32 -2.66 0.31
N GLU A 85 3.96 -3.58 -0.39
CA GLU A 85 3.60 -3.96 -1.76
C GLU A 85 2.14 -4.41 -1.84
N LEU A 86 1.72 -5.30 -0.94
CA LEU A 86 0.33 -5.77 -0.86
C LEU A 86 -0.65 -4.64 -0.53
N ARG A 87 -0.27 -3.67 0.31
CA ARG A 87 -1.12 -2.49 0.58
C ARG A 87 -1.31 -1.64 -0.68
N MET A 88 -0.25 -1.40 -1.43
CA MET A 88 -0.32 -0.64 -2.68
C MET A 88 -1.18 -1.36 -3.72
N GLU A 89 -0.99 -2.67 -3.90
CA GLU A 89 -1.82 -3.48 -4.82
C GLU A 89 -3.29 -3.45 -4.40
N ARG A 90 -3.57 -3.66 -3.11
CA ARG A 90 -4.92 -3.60 -2.51
C ARG A 90 -5.56 -2.24 -2.76
N ASP A 91 -4.83 -1.15 -2.59
CA ASP A 91 -5.34 0.20 -2.81
C ASP A 91 -5.62 0.48 -4.30
N ASN A 92 -4.77 -0.01 -5.21
CA ASN A 92 -5.01 0.08 -6.66
C ASN A 92 -6.27 -0.70 -7.06
N LEU A 93 -6.40 -1.94 -6.60
CA LEU A 93 -7.58 -2.77 -6.88
C LEU A 93 -8.87 -2.14 -6.33
N ARG A 94 -8.82 -1.51 -5.15
CA ARG A 94 -9.97 -0.76 -4.62
C ARG A 94 -10.39 0.38 -5.53
N ARG A 95 -9.44 1.18 -6.02
CA ARG A 95 -9.71 2.27 -6.97
C ARG A 95 -10.31 1.75 -8.27
N GLU A 96 -9.79 0.66 -8.81
CA GLU A 96 -10.33 0.02 -10.01
C GLU A 96 -11.76 -0.48 -9.81
N VAL A 97 -12.03 -1.16 -8.68
CA VAL A 97 -13.38 -1.65 -8.33
C VAL A 97 -14.37 -0.50 -8.19
N ASP A 98 -13.97 0.60 -7.54
CA ASP A 98 -14.84 1.76 -7.36
C ASP A 98 -15.11 2.48 -8.69
N ALA A 99 -14.10 2.58 -9.56
CA ALA A 99 -14.27 3.12 -10.92
C ALA A 99 -15.23 2.27 -11.76
N LEU A 100 -15.14 0.93 -11.68
CA LEU A 100 -16.05 0.03 -12.38
C LEU A 100 -17.49 0.14 -11.83
N ARG A 101 -17.66 0.26 -10.51
CA ARG A 101 -18.97 0.46 -9.88
C ARG A 101 -19.59 1.79 -10.26
N GLY A 102 -18.81 2.86 -10.29
CA GLY A 102 -19.25 4.19 -10.73
C GLY A 102 -19.57 4.24 -12.23
N GLY A 103 -18.75 3.61 -13.07
CA GLY A 103 -18.95 3.54 -14.52
C GLY A 103 -20.12 2.66 -14.96
N ARG A 104 -20.52 1.66 -14.16
CA ARG A 104 -21.73 0.85 -14.41
C ARG A 104 -23.03 1.61 -14.17
N GLY A 105 -22.98 2.75 -13.48
CA GLY A 105 -24.13 3.65 -13.28
C GLY A 105 -24.40 4.60 -14.45
N THR A 106 -23.44 4.77 -15.37
CA THR A 106 -23.56 5.69 -16.52
C THR A 106 -23.79 4.98 -17.85
N ALA A 107 -23.61 3.66 -17.91
CA ALA A 107 -24.01 2.82 -19.03
C ALA A 107 -25.53 2.53 -18.99
N SER A 108 -26.35 3.58 -19.17
CA SER A 108 -27.79 3.44 -19.40
C SER A 108 -28.04 2.85 -20.81
N PRO A 109 -29.01 1.94 -20.99
CA PRO A 109 -29.23 1.23 -22.26
C PRO A 109 -30.02 2.10 -23.23
N GLU A 110 -29.44 3.17 -23.76
CA GLU A 110 -30.04 3.96 -24.84
C GLU A 110 -29.53 3.52 -26.22
N VAL A 111 -29.66 2.23 -26.54
CA VAL A 111 -29.59 1.74 -27.93
C VAL A 111 -30.63 0.64 -28.16
N SER A 112 -31.92 0.92 -27.95
CA SER A 112 -33.02 0.13 -28.54
C SER A 112 -34.38 0.83 -28.40
N ALA A 113 -34.52 1.99 -29.03
CA ALA A 113 -35.85 2.57 -29.29
C ALA A 113 -35.86 3.41 -30.57
N ARG A 114 -35.40 2.82 -31.69
CA ARG A 114 -35.72 3.31 -33.05
C ARG A 114 -36.14 2.16 -33.99
N ARG A 115 -37.00 1.27 -33.47
CA ARG A 115 -37.82 0.36 -34.28
C ARG A 115 -39.20 0.24 -33.64
N ALA A 116 -40.06 1.23 -33.87
CA ALA A 116 -41.50 1.06 -33.80
C ALA A 116 -42.20 2.29 -34.39
N GLY A 117 -42.95 2.08 -35.48
CA GLY A 117 -44.11 2.90 -35.81
C GLY A 117 -44.00 3.74 -37.09
N GLY A 118 -44.65 3.28 -38.16
CA GLY A 118 -45.15 4.17 -39.20
C GLY A 118 -45.03 3.67 -40.64
N ASP A 119 -45.70 2.56 -40.96
CA ASP A 119 -46.08 2.24 -42.35
C ASP A 119 -47.44 2.91 -42.64
N PRO A 120 -47.56 3.69 -43.72
CA PRO A 120 -48.82 3.75 -44.45
C PRO A 120 -48.63 3.27 -45.89
N GLY A 121 -49.41 2.24 -46.22
CA GLY A 121 -49.45 1.57 -47.52
C GLY A 121 -49.98 2.40 -48.72
N PRO A 122 -50.22 1.73 -49.87
CA PRO A 122 -49.93 2.30 -51.19
C PRO A 122 -51.15 2.79 -51.98
N SER A 123 -50.96 3.84 -52.79
CA SER A 123 -51.80 4.23 -53.95
C SER A 123 -51.09 5.36 -54.69
N GLY A 124 -50.87 5.44 -56.01
CA GLY A 124 -51.22 4.67 -57.20
C GLY A 124 -50.90 5.56 -58.42
N ALA A 125 -50.53 4.96 -59.56
CA ALA A 125 -50.38 5.53 -60.93
C ALA A 125 -49.36 6.68 -61.13
N GLY A 126 -48.48 6.74 -62.13
CA GLY A 126 -48.32 6.13 -63.45
C GLY A 126 -47.25 6.97 -64.21
N PRO A 127 -46.78 6.56 -65.41
CA PRO A 127 -45.35 6.60 -65.75
C PRO A 127 -44.96 7.62 -66.83
N ALA A 128 -43.67 7.99 -66.92
CA ALA A 128 -43.03 8.43 -68.17
C ALA A 128 -41.50 8.49 -68.02
N GLY A 129 -40.77 8.04 -69.05
CA GLY A 129 -39.38 8.49 -69.28
C GLY A 129 -38.27 7.44 -69.37
N VAL A 130 -38.37 6.56 -70.36
CA VAL A 130 -37.28 5.91 -71.13
C VAL A 130 -36.03 6.83 -71.25
N GLN A 131 -34.76 6.37 -71.16
CA GLN A 131 -34.02 5.74 -72.27
C GLN A 131 -32.59 5.24 -71.88
N LEU A 132 -32.26 4.01 -72.33
CA LEU A 132 -31.02 3.51 -72.98
C LEU A 132 -29.63 3.94 -72.44
N ALA A 133 -28.54 3.15 -72.41
CA ALA A 133 -28.18 1.76 -72.70
C ALA A 133 -26.65 1.64 -72.46
N GLY A 134 -26.12 0.46 -72.15
CA GLY A 134 -24.70 0.13 -72.39
C GLY A 134 -24.05 -0.83 -71.39
N PRO A 135 -23.20 -1.80 -71.80
CA PRO A 135 -23.22 -3.14 -71.22
C PRO A 135 -22.04 -3.51 -70.29
N LYS A 136 -22.39 -4.16 -69.18
CA LYS A 136 -22.01 -5.53 -68.72
C LYS A 136 -20.73 -6.25 -69.27
N LEU A 137 -19.97 -6.79 -68.28
CA LEU A 137 -19.03 -7.96 -68.27
C LEU A 137 -17.59 -7.67 -68.76
N ASN A 138 -16.49 -8.25 -68.25
CA ASN A 138 -16.22 -9.38 -67.34
C ASN A 138 -14.71 -9.34 -66.98
N GLY A 139 -14.26 -10.07 -65.95
CA GLY A 139 -12.87 -10.58 -65.95
C GLY A 139 -12.22 -10.75 -64.57
N SER A 140 -11.97 -12.02 -64.26
CA SER A 140 -11.31 -12.67 -63.11
C SER A 140 -10.11 -11.96 -62.47
#